data_AF-W1Q0Q6-F1
#
_entry.id   AF-W1Q0Q6-F1
#
_cell.length_a   1.000
_cell.length_b   1.000
_cell.length_c   1.000
_cell.angle_alpha   90.00
_cell.angle_beta   90.00
_cell.angle_gamma   90.00
#
_symmetry.space_group_name_H-M   'P 1'
#
loop_
_entity.id
_entity.type
_entity.pdbx_description
1 polymer ?
#
loop_
_entity_poly.entity_id
_entity_poly.type
_entity_poly.pdbx_seq_one_letter_code
_entity_poly.pdbx_strand_id
1 'polypeptide(L)'
;MEGLGIRKYFTVPNFGGFGSDHFDRGQLVKIAADRAEKMFPGEIGVRVHVGDTPNDIKAAEFGGALPIGVGTGIFTREELEQASTSGKAAILDDLADISAFMKLLGI
;
A
#
# COMPACT_ATOMS: atom_id res chain seq x y z
N MET A 1 14.44 0.33 -9.66
CA MET A 1 14.88 -0.59 -8.59
C MET A 1 16.39 -0.78 -8.60
N GLU A 2 17.00 -1.26 -9.70
CA GLU A 2 18.46 -1.48 -9.82
C GLU A 2 19.27 -0.19 -9.56
N GLY A 3 19.01 0.88 -10.34
CA GLY A 3 19.76 2.14 -10.23
C GLY A 3 19.59 2.90 -8.92
N LEU A 4 18.61 2.51 -8.08
CA LEU A 4 18.40 3.08 -6.75
C LEU A 4 18.99 2.19 -5.63
N GLY A 5 19.59 1.04 -5.96
CA GLY A 5 20.16 0.12 -4.97
C GLY A 5 19.14 -0.60 -4.07
N ILE A 6 17.84 -0.48 -4.36
CA ILE A 6 16.75 -1.04 -3.54
C ILE A 6 16.23 -2.39 -4.03
N ARG A 7 16.77 -2.92 -5.14
CA ARG A 7 16.29 -4.18 -5.75
C ARG A 7 16.25 -5.34 -4.74
N LYS A 8 17.22 -5.40 -3.82
CA LYS A 8 17.31 -6.43 -2.78
C LYS A 8 16.12 -6.51 -1.83
N TYR A 9 15.29 -5.46 -1.76
CA TYR A 9 14.09 -5.43 -0.92
C TYR A 9 12.83 -5.92 -1.63
N PHE A 10 12.90 -6.19 -2.93
CA PHE A 10 11.78 -6.71 -3.71
C PHE A 10 11.85 -8.22 -3.81
N THR A 11 10.71 -8.88 -3.65
CA THR A 11 10.59 -10.34 -3.71
C THR A 11 10.99 -10.89 -5.07
N VAL A 12 11.64 -12.06 -5.09
CA VAL A 12 12.01 -12.80 -6.30
C VAL A 12 11.19 -14.10 -6.37
N PRO A 13 10.49 -14.41 -7.48
CA PRO A 13 10.37 -13.60 -8.68
C PRO A 13 9.59 -12.30 -8.44
N ASN A 14 9.94 -11.24 -9.20
CA ASN A 14 9.27 -9.95 -9.07
C ASN A 14 7.81 -10.06 -9.52
N PHE A 15 6.90 -9.47 -8.75
CA PHE A 15 5.48 -9.35 -9.08
C PHE A 15 4.94 -7.98 -8.64
N GLY A 16 3.73 -7.63 -9.07
CA GLY A 16 3.06 -6.39 -8.73
C GLY A 16 1.87 -6.14 -9.62
N GLY A 17 1.20 -5.00 -9.45
CA GLY A 17 0.22 -4.45 -10.40
C GLY A 17 0.85 -3.28 -11.13
N PHE A 18 0.84 -3.31 -12.46
CA PHE A 18 1.53 -2.33 -13.30
C PHE A 18 0.52 -1.51 -14.10
N GLY A 19 0.86 -0.26 -14.47
CA GLY A 19 -0.04 0.60 -15.25
C GLY A 19 -0.43 0.03 -16.63
N SER A 20 0.28 -0.99 -17.13
CA SER A 20 -0.09 -1.77 -18.32
C SER A 20 -1.21 -2.77 -18.07
N ASP A 21 -1.47 -3.14 -16.82
CA ASP A 21 -2.51 -4.10 -16.45
C ASP A 21 -3.90 -3.45 -16.42
N HIS A 22 -4.00 -2.23 -15.89
CA HIS A 22 -5.27 -1.52 -15.75
C HIS A 22 -5.07 -0.01 -15.50
N PHE A 23 -6.06 0.82 -15.85
CA PHE A 23 -6.02 2.28 -15.63
C PHE A 23 -6.44 2.68 -14.20
N ASP A 24 -7.41 1.97 -13.61
CA ASP A 24 -7.84 2.13 -12.22
C ASP A 24 -6.78 1.60 -11.22
N ARG A 25 -6.40 2.42 -10.25
CA ARG A 25 -5.36 2.09 -9.25
C ARG A 25 -5.78 0.98 -8.29
N GLY A 26 -7.04 0.93 -7.87
CA GLY A 26 -7.55 -0.13 -6.99
C GLY A 26 -7.44 -1.50 -7.65
N GLN A 27 -7.69 -1.58 -8.96
CA GLN A 27 -7.47 -2.79 -9.73
C GLN A 27 -6.00 -3.24 -9.71
N LEU A 28 -5.04 -2.30 -9.75
CA LEU A 28 -3.61 -2.64 -9.65
C LEU A 28 -3.25 -3.25 -8.30
N VAL A 29 -3.80 -2.70 -7.20
CA VAL A 29 -3.61 -3.27 -5.84
C VAL A 29 -4.17 -4.69 -5.77
N LYS A 30 -5.37 -4.91 -6.32
CA LYS A 30 -6.00 -6.23 -6.38
C LYS A 30 -5.19 -7.22 -7.22
N ILE A 31 -4.74 -6.82 -8.40
CA ILE A 31 -3.91 -7.66 -9.29
C ILE A 31 -2.58 -8.04 -8.62
N ALA A 32 -1.95 -7.08 -7.91
CA ALA A 32 -0.73 -7.36 -7.15
C ALA A 32 -0.99 -8.43 -6.08
N ALA A 33 -2.11 -8.34 -5.37
CA ALA A 33 -2.50 -9.31 -4.35
C ALA A 33 -2.79 -10.70 -4.95
N ASP A 34 -3.57 -10.78 -6.03
CA ASP A 34 -3.87 -12.05 -6.71
C ASP A 34 -2.59 -12.74 -7.22
N ARG A 35 -1.61 -11.95 -7.70
CA ARG A 35 -0.30 -12.46 -8.13
C ARG A 35 0.53 -12.94 -6.94
N ALA A 36 0.50 -12.23 -5.82
CA ALA A 36 1.17 -12.63 -4.58
C ALA A 36 0.66 -13.99 -4.09
N GLU A 37 -0.66 -14.17 -4.00
CA GLU A 37 -1.31 -15.40 -3.52
C GLU A 37 -0.99 -16.60 -4.41
N LYS A 38 -0.91 -16.41 -5.73
CA LYS A 38 -0.53 -17.46 -6.68
C LYS A 38 0.95 -17.84 -6.57
N MET A 39 1.81 -16.86 -6.33
CA MET A 39 3.27 -17.06 -6.31
C MET A 39 3.76 -17.60 -4.97
N PHE A 40 3.12 -17.20 -3.87
CA PHE A 40 3.46 -17.60 -2.51
C PHE A 40 2.26 -18.31 -1.87
N PRO A 41 2.05 -19.59 -2.20
CA PRO A 41 0.97 -20.38 -1.60
C PRO A 41 1.18 -20.47 -0.09
N GLY A 42 0.28 -19.84 0.65
CA GLY A 42 0.35 -19.62 2.10
C GLY A 42 -0.51 -18.43 2.50
N GLU A 43 -0.68 -18.22 3.80
CA GLU A 43 -1.45 -17.07 4.29
C GLU A 43 -0.60 -15.80 4.25
N ILE A 44 -1.03 -14.81 3.47
CA ILE A 44 -0.46 -13.45 3.52
C ILE A 44 -1.09 -12.76 4.74
N GLY A 45 -0.32 -12.65 5.83
CA GLY A 45 -0.84 -12.12 7.10
C GLY A 45 -1.32 -10.68 7.04
N VAL A 46 -0.66 -9.82 6.25
CA VAL A 46 -1.07 -8.43 6.07
C VAL A 46 -0.77 -7.94 4.65
N ARG A 47 -1.71 -7.20 4.07
CA ARG A 47 -1.51 -6.44 2.83
C ARG A 47 -1.67 -4.97 3.15
N VAL A 48 -0.71 -4.15 2.73
CA VAL A 48 -0.68 -2.73 3.01
C VAL A 48 -0.46 -1.96 1.72
N HIS A 49 -1.13 -0.83 1.59
CA HIS A 49 -0.87 0.14 0.53
C HIS A 49 -0.61 1.50 1.15
N VAL A 50 0.57 2.05 0.84
CA VAL A 50 1.07 3.31 1.42
C VAL A 50 1.05 4.38 0.34
N GLY A 51 0.51 5.56 0.66
CA GLY A 51 0.52 6.71 -0.26
C GLY A 51 0.13 8.01 0.45
N ASP A 52 0.34 9.12 -0.24
CA ASP A 52 0.14 10.48 0.28
C ASP A 52 -1.07 11.19 -0.35
N THR A 53 -1.92 10.45 -1.08
CA THR A 53 -3.12 10.98 -1.72
C THR A 53 -4.42 10.28 -1.30
N PRO A 54 -5.57 10.97 -1.35
CA PRO A 54 -6.88 10.34 -1.17
C PRO A 54 -7.14 9.15 -2.10
N ASN A 55 -6.51 9.13 -3.28
CA ASN A 55 -6.66 8.04 -4.24
C ASN A 55 -5.90 6.78 -3.81
N ASP A 56 -4.81 6.91 -3.07
CA ASP A 56 -4.07 5.75 -2.54
C ASP A 56 -4.88 5.10 -1.42
N ILE A 57 -5.54 5.89 -0.56
CA ILE A 57 -6.48 5.38 0.45
C ILE A 57 -7.62 4.58 -0.20
N LYS A 58 -8.26 5.16 -1.22
CA LYS A 58 -9.36 4.51 -1.94
C LYS A 58 -8.89 3.25 -2.69
N ALA A 59 -7.72 3.29 -3.31
CA ALA A 59 -7.15 2.15 -4.01
C ALA A 59 -6.82 0.99 -3.05
N ALA A 60 -6.31 1.30 -1.86
CA ALA A 60 -6.05 0.33 -0.81
C ALA A 60 -7.34 -0.39 -0.38
N GLU A 61 -8.38 0.37 -0.02
CA GLU A 61 -9.66 -0.20 0.40
C GLU A 61 -10.29 -1.05 -0.70
N PHE A 62 -10.32 -0.54 -1.93
CA PHE A 62 -10.82 -1.28 -3.09
C PHE A 62 -10.04 -2.58 -3.33
N GLY A 63 -8.71 -2.52 -3.23
CA GLY A 63 -7.81 -3.64 -3.41
C GLY A 63 -7.78 -4.62 -2.23
N GLY A 64 -8.51 -4.35 -1.14
CA GLY A 64 -8.52 -5.17 0.05
C GLY A 64 -7.18 -5.17 0.80
N ALA A 65 -6.48 -4.04 0.78
CA ALA A 65 -5.29 -3.78 1.58
C ALA A 65 -5.60 -2.76 2.70
N LEU A 66 -4.82 -2.79 3.78
CA LEU A 66 -4.84 -1.75 4.80
C LEU A 66 -4.35 -0.42 4.19
N PRO A 67 -5.15 0.65 4.25
CA PRO A 67 -4.71 1.96 3.80
C PRO A 67 -3.79 2.59 4.84
N ILE A 68 -2.59 3.00 4.43
CA ILE A 68 -1.69 3.84 5.25
C ILE A 68 -1.42 5.15 4.50
N GLY A 69 -2.00 6.24 4.99
CA GLY A 69 -1.74 7.58 4.49
C GLY A 69 -0.48 8.16 5.13
N VAL A 70 0.36 8.85 4.35
CA VAL A 70 1.50 9.61 4.87
C VAL A 70 1.40 11.10 4.51
N GLY A 71 1.65 11.97 5.48
CA GLY A 71 1.54 13.43 5.36
C GLY A 71 2.68 14.12 4.62
N THR A 72 3.45 13.39 3.80
CA THR A 72 4.60 13.94 3.05
C THR A 72 4.21 14.62 1.73
N GLY A 73 2.94 14.51 1.34
CA GLY A 73 2.38 15.05 0.11
C GLY A 73 1.77 16.45 0.23
N ILE A 74 0.86 16.77 -0.70
CA ILE A 74 0.14 18.05 -0.72
C ILE A 74 -1.21 18.01 0.00
N PHE A 75 -1.71 16.81 0.30
CA PHE A 75 -3.01 16.62 0.93
C PHE A 75 -2.88 16.67 2.46
N THR A 76 -3.88 17.25 3.11
CA THR A 76 -3.89 17.32 4.58
C THR A 76 -4.24 15.98 5.20
N ARG A 77 -3.90 15.81 6.48
CA ARG A 77 -4.30 14.63 7.28
C ARG A 77 -5.81 14.40 7.19
N GLU A 78 -6.60 15.46 7.34
CA GLU A 78 -8.06 15.40 7.31
C GLU A 78 -8.58 14.95 5.94
N GLU A 79 -7.96 15.38 4.83
CA GLU A 79 -8.32 14.94 3.49
C GLU A 79 -8.04 13.45 3.27
N LEU A 80 -6.93 12.94 3.83
CA LEU A 80 -6.61 11.51 3.79
C LEU A 80 -7.56 10.69 4.66
N GLU A 81 -7.92 11.18 5.85
CA GLU A 81 -8.90 10.52 6.74
C GLU A 81 -10.28 10.44 6.09
N GLN A 82 -10.76 11.55 5.50
CA GLN A 82 -12.06 11.62 4.81
C GLN A 82 -12.12 10.73 3.55
N ALA A 83 -10.98 10.35 2.99
CA ALA A 83 -10.94 9.47 1.84
C ALA A 83 -11.29 8.02 2.19
N SER A 84 -11.16 7.62 3.46
CA SER A 84 -11.47 6.28 3.94
C SER A 84 -12.97 6.08 4.10
N THR A 85 -13.51 5.05 3.46
CA THR A 85 -14.91 4.64 3.62
C THR A 85 -15.09 3.56 4.68
N SER A 86 -14.01 2.81 4.98
CA SER A 86 -14.03 1.72 5.95
C SER A 86 -13.72 2.18 7.39
N GLY A 87 -13.17 3.38 7.56
CA GLY A 87 -12.67 3.87 8.84
C GLY A 87 -11.42 3.16 9.35
N LYS A 88 -10.76 2.35 8.50
CA LYS A 88 -9.57 1.56 8.87
C LYS A 88 -8.26 2.20 8.41
N ALA A 89 -8.30 3.33 7.72
CA ALA A 89 -7.09 4.01 7.28
C ALA A 89 -6.29 4.51 8.49
N ALA A 90 -4.99 4.22 8.50
CA ALA A 90 -4.05 4.78 9.46
C ALA A 90 -3.28 5.93 8.80
N ILE A 91 -3.22 7.09 9.43
CA ILE A 91 -2.54 8.26 8.89
C ILE A 91 -1.32 8.62 9.74
N LEU A 92 -0.15 8.60 9.13
CA LEU A 92 1.13 8.98 9.72
C LEU A 92 1.60 10.32 9.14
N ASP A 93 2.40 11.08 9.88
CA ASP A 93 3.00 12.31 9.32
C ASP A 93 4.05 11.96 8.26
N ASP A 94 4.86 10.94 8.52
CA ASP A 94 5.85 10.37 7.61
C ASP A 94 6.18 8.91 8.01
N LEU A 95 7.24 8.32 7.43
CA LEU A 95 7.74 6.98 7.76
C LEU A 95 9.01 6.98 8.63
N ALA A 96 9.37 8.10 9.26
CA ALA A 96 10.58 8.20 10.07
C ALA A 96 10.44 7.45 11.41
N ASP A 97 9.24 7.40 11.98
CA ASP A 97 8.94 6.52 13.14
C ASP A 97 8.65 5.09 12.65
N ILE A 98 9.72 4.32 12.49
CA ILE A 98 9.67 2.91 12.11
C ILE A 98 8.82 2.11 13.11
N SER A 99 8.89 2.43 14.40
CA SER A 99 8.16 1.67 15.42
C SER A 99 6.66 1.90 15.30
N ALA A 100 6.23 3.12 14.99
CA ALA A 100 4.82 3.42 14.70
C ALA A 100 4.33 2.65 13.47
N PHE A 101 5.11 2.62 12.38
CA PHE A 101 4.74 1.88 11.18
C PHE A 101 4.65 0.36 11.43
N MET A 102 5.62 -0.23 12.11
CA MET A 102 5.65 -1.68 12.38
C MET A 102 4.47 -2.14 13.25
N LYS A 103 4.06 -1.32 14.23
CA LYS A 103 2.84 -1.59 15.03
C LYS A 103 1.58 -1.71 14.18
N LEU A 104 1.46 -0.96 13.09
CA LEU A 104 0.32 -1.07 12.16
C LEU A 104 0.30 -2.40 11.42
N LEU A 105 1.47 -3.03 11.26
CA LEU A 105 1.62 -4.34 10.62
C LEU A 105 1.41 -5.51 11.60
N GLY A 106 1.27 -5.24 12.90
CA GLY A 106 1.12 -6.26 13.93
C GLY A 106 2.42 -6.97 14.31
N ILE A 107 3.57 -6.35 14.07
CA ILE A 107 4.92 -6.87 14.36
C ILE A 107 5.76 -5.90 15.20
#